data_AF-A0A949K0G0-F1
#
_entry.id   AF-A0A949K0G0-F1
#
_cell.length_a   1.000
_cell.length_b   1.000
_cell.length_c   1.000
_cell.angle_alpha   90.00
_cell.angle_beta   90.00
_cell.angle_gamma   90.00
#
_symmetry.space_group_name_H-M   'P 1'
#
loop_
_entity.id
_entity.type
_entity.pdbx_description
1 polymer ?
#
loop_
_entity_poly.entity_id
_entity_poly.type
_entity_poly.pdbx_seq_one_letter_code
_entity_poly.pdbx_strand_id
1 'polypeptide(L)'
;MNAYSKLKPDRSIAGLLPAFFTLAGCLLMAMIFGRDSMAWFVTMVFLSFSILSFSSFFRTRSIGYLASACYLTMGTVALASIPGSVFGLPDRSVYEIMRAATLPFIAWLIYVMVTKKVKWRGRELLELAADPVDRLGNGFTERPRPSGSVEYSRNEISGFADFCGRHLIVLPHRESDRIYFVIIRMGKEFFHLWNPGRDISRDSWVCFDFEGKVSVNISRDDYYEYRDDLEFDKLCASLGDLFVEFLEMHTSRQETRIIDRLNKVRTGWFS
;
A
#
# COMPACT_ATOMS: atom_id res chain seq x y z
N MET A 1 -17.39 6.90 -20.78
CA MET A 1 -18.23 6.82 -19.57
C MET A 1 -17.73 7.85 -18.58
N ASN A 2 -18.54 8.88 -18.30
CA ASN A 2 -18.28 9.88 -17.26
C ASN A 2 -18.65 9.27 -15.91
N ALA A 3 -17.75 8.50 -15.29
CA ALA A 3 -17.96 8.04 -13.93
C ALA A 3 -17.74 9.21 -12.97
N TYR A 4 -18.83 9.77 -12.46
CA TYR A 4 -18.77 10.59 -11.25
C TYR A 4 -18.24 9.69 -10.12
N SER A 5 -17.05 10.00 -9.59
CA SER A 5 -16.46 9.30 -8.44
C SER A 5 -17.47 9.21 -7.30
N LYS A 6 -17.76 7.98 -6.85
CA LYS A 6 -18.74 7.71 -5.79
C LYS A 6 -18.13 7.92 -4.41
N LEU A 7 -16.81 7.82 -4.27
CA LEU A 7 -16.11 8.18 -3.04
C LEU A 7 -15.91 9.70 -2.91
N LYS A 8 -15.89 10.17 -1.67
CA LYS A 8 -15.47 11.54 -1.33
C LYS A 8 -14.03 11.77 -1.82
N PRO A 9 -13.70 12.98 -2.29
CA PRO A 9 -12.35 13.29 -2.75
C PRO A 9 -11.37 13.10 -1.59
N ASP A 10 -10.32 12.32 -1.82
CA ASP A 10 -9.28 12.15 -0.81
C ASP A 10 -8.45 13.43 -0.70
N ARG A 11 -8.41 14.00 0.51
CA ARG A 11 -7.60 15.18 0.85
C ARG A 11 -6.49 14.82 1.83
N SER A 12 -6.21 13.53 2.01
CA SER A 12 -5.20 13.05 2.94
C SER A 12 -3.81 13.54 2.55
N ILE A 13 -3.20 14.32 3.45
CA ILE A 13 -1.78 14.71 3.40
C ILE A 13 -0.94 13.66 4.16
N ALA A 14 -1.54 12.55 4.61
CA ALA A 14 -0.89 11.60 5.51
C ALA A 14 0.42 11.02 4.93
N GLY A 15 0.50 10.84 3.61
CA GLY A 15 1.72 10.39 2.94
C GLY A 15 2.90 11.36 3.04
N LEU A 16 2.66 12.66 3.29
CA LEU A 16 3.70 13.68 3.47
C LEU A 16 4.05 13.93 4.95
N LEU A 17 3.27 13.40 5.90
CA LEU A 17 3.55 13.58 7.33
C LEU A 17 4.97 13.13 7.71
N PRO A 18 5.49 11.97 7.25
CA PRO A 18 6.87 11.57 7.56
C PRO A 18 7.91 12.63 7.15
N ALA A 19 7.73 13.25 5.98
CA ALA A 19 8.65 14.29 5.49
C ALA A 19 8.56 15.55 6.35
N PHE A 20 7.36 16.00 6.72
CA PHE A 20 7.17 17.16 7.60
C PHE A 20 7.75 16.94 8.99
N PHE A 21 7.51 15.77 9.59
CA PHE A 21 8.09 15.41 10.89
C PHE A 21 9.62 15.34 10.84
N THR A 22 10.18 14.79 9.77
CA THR A 22 11.63 14.74 9.58
C THR A 22 12.20 16.15 9.46
N LEU A 23 11.59 17.03 8.66
CA LEU A 23 12.06 18.40 8.47
C LEU A 23 11.96 19.24 9.75
N ALA A 24 10.85 19.12 10.48
CA ALA A 24 10.68 19.77 11.78
C ALA A 24 11.71 19.25 12.81
N GLY A 25 11.94 17.94 12.85
CA GLY A 25 12.95 17.33 13.70
C GLY A 25 14.37 17.81 13.37
N CYS A 26 14.71 17.94 12.08
CA CYS A 26 15.99 18.51 11.64
C CYS A 26 16.20 19.94 12.15
N LEU A 27 15.17 20.80 12.03
CA LEU A 27 15.24 22.18 12.51
C LEU A 27 15.40 22.25 14.03
N LEU A 28 14.66 21.44 14.78
CA LEU A 28 14.78 21.36 16.23
C LEU A 28 16.18 20.91 16.66
N MET A 29 16.72 19.86 16.02
CA MET A 29 18.07 19.38 16.29
C MET A 29 19.13 20.43 15.99
N ALA A 30 18.97 21.17 14.89
CA ALA A 30 19.88 22.25 14.51
C ALA A 30 19.86 23.41 15.53
N MET A 31 18.68 23.77 16.06
CA MET A 31 18.54 24.84 17.04
C MET A 31 19.10 24.48 18.42
N ILE A 32 18.93 23.23 18.86
CA ILE A 32 19.32 22.80 20.23
C ILE A 32 20.77 22.34 20.28
N PHE A 33 21.22 21.56 19.29
CA PHE A 33 22.51 20.85 19.31
C PHE A 33 23.48 21.29 18.21
N GLY A 34 23.05 22.17 17.31
CA GLY A 34 23.86 22.66 16.20
C GLY A 34 23.74 21.82 14.93
N ARG A 35 24.45 22.28 13.88
CA ARG A 35 24.29 21.77 12.50
C ARG A 35 24.70 20.31 12.33
N ASP A 36 25.70 19.85 13.08
CA ASP A 36 26.23 18.50 12.95
C ASP A 36 25.22 17.45 13.43
N SER A 37 24.44 17.78 14.47
CA SER A 37 23.37 16.92 15.00
C SER A 37 22.20 16.73 14.01
N MET A 38 22.01 17.64 13.07
CA MET A 38 21.00 17.49 12.01
C MET A 38 21.33 16.29 11.10
N ALA A 39 22.60 16.14 10.69
CA ALA A 39 23.02 15.03 9.83
C ALA A 39 22.83 13.67 10.53
N TRP A 40 23.05 13.62 11.84
CA TRP A 40 22.80 12.45 12.68
C TRP A 40 21.34 12.07 12.72
N PHE A 41 20.48 13.05 12.98
CA PHE A 41 19.05 12.83 13.03
C PHE A 41 18.53 12.28 11.70
N VAL A 42 18.93 12.87 10.56
CA VAL A 42 18.53 12.37 9.24
C VAL A 42 19.03 10.95 9.01
N THR A 43 20.28 10.64 9.36
CA THR A 43 20.84 9.28 9.24
C THR A 43 20.01 8.27 10.02
N MET A 44 19.64 8.57 11.27
CA MET A 44 18.83 7.67 12.11
C MET A 44 17.41 7.51 11.58
N VAL A 45 16.82 8.59 11.06
CA VAL A 45 15.50 8.54 10.43
C VAL A 45 15.55 7.68 9.17
N PHE A 46 16.55 7.86 8.31
CA PHE A 46 16.73 7.08 7.08
C PHE A 46 16.96 5.60 7.39
N LEU A 47 17.79 5.29 8.39
CA LEU A 47 18.02 3.92 8.85
C LEU A 47 16.70 3.28 9.32
N SER A 48 15.94 4.00 10.14
CA SER A 48 14.66 3.53 10.66
C SER A 48 13.66 3.25 9.53
N PHE A 49 13.50 4.18 8.58
CA PHE A 49 12.62 3.99 7.43
C PHE A 49 13.13 2.89 6.48
N SER A 50 14.45 2.68 6.38
CA SER A 50 15.01 1.57 5.61
C SER A 50 14.58 0.22 6.19
N ILE A 51 14.72 0.02 7.50
CA ILE A 51 14.30 -1.21 8.19
C ILE A 51 12.80 -1.45 7.98
N LEU A 52 11.97 -0.41 8.16
CA LEU A 52 10.52 -0.49 7.94
C LEU A 52 10.17 -0.79 6.47
N SER A 53 10.92 -0.24 5.52
CA SER A 53 10.73 -0.50 4.08
C SER A 53 11.11 -1.93 3.70
N PHE A 54 12.21 -2.47 4.25
CA PHE A 54 12.56 -3.88 4.07
C PHE A 54 11.52 -4.82 4.68
N SER A 55 11.06 -4.53 5.89
CA SER A 55 9.98 -5.30 6.52
C SER A 55 8.71 -5.32 5.65
N SER A 56 8.33 -4.15 5.12
CA SER A 56 7.19 -4.01 4.21
C SER A 56 7.41 -4.75 2.89
N PHE A 57 8.63 -4.77 2.37
CA PHE A 57 9.01 -5.58 1.20
C PHE A 57 8.87 -7.08 1.46
N PHE A 58 9.26 -7.59 2.62
CA PHE A 58 9.11 -9.02 2.91
C PHE A 58 7.65 -9.46 3.00
N ARG A 59 6.74 -8.59 3.49
CA ARG A 59 5.29 -8.86 3.51
C ARG A 59 4.63 -8.76 2.14
N THR A 60 4.94 -7.72 1.37
CA THR A 60 4.22 -7.43 0.11
C THR A 60 4.92 -7.96 -1.13
N ARG A 61 6.24 -8.17 -1.06
CA ARG A 61 7.13 -8.41 -2.21
C ARG A 61 7.05 -7.32 -3.29
N SER A 62 6.57 -6.12 -2.94
CA SER A 62 6.45 -5.01 -3.88
C SER A 62 7.80 -4.39 -4.21
N ILE A 63 8.05 -4.18 -5.51
CA ILE A 63 9.25 -3.52 -6.02
C ILE A 63 9.36 -2.08 -5.50
N GLY A 64 8.23 -1.42 -5.21
CA GLY A 64 8.21 -0.08 -4.66
C GLY A 64 8.88 0.02 -3.28
N TYR A 65 8.57 -0.93 -2.39
CA TYR A 65 9.20 -1.00 -1.07
C TYR A 65 10.68 -1.38 -1.14
N LEU A 66 11.05 -2.26 -2.08
CA LEU A 66 12.45 -2.62 -2.30
C LEU A 66 13.28 -1.41 -2.78
N ALA A 67 12.79 -0.69 -3.79
CA ALA A 67 13.46 0.51 -4.30
C ALA A 67 13.62 1.56 -3.19
N SER A 68 12.57 1.77 -2.37
CA SER A 68 12.61 2.67 -1.21
C SER A 68 13.65 2.22 -0.18
N ALA A 69 13.69 0.94 0.17
CA ALA A 69 14.64 0.38 1.13
C ALA A 69 16.09 0.52 0.66
N CYS A 70 16.37 0.20 -0.61
CA CYS A 70 17.71 0.35 -1.18
C CYS A 70 18.16 1.81 -1.22
N TYR A 71 17.28 2.73 -1.65
CA TYR A 71 17.56 4.16 -1.62
C TYR A 71 17.88 4.66 -0.21
N LEU A 72 17.03 4.34 0.76
CA LEU A 72 17.20 4.77 2.15
C LEU A 72 18.46 4.17 2.79
N THR A 73 18.79 2.92 2.47
CA THR A 73 20.03 2.27 2.94
C THR A 73 21.26 2.98 2.39
N MET A 74 21.32 3.20 1.07
CA MET A 74 22.46 3.87 0.46
C MET A 74 22.57 5.32 0.93
N GLY A 75 21.45 6.02 1.08
CA GLY A 75 21.41 7.34 1.70
C GLY A 75 21.93 7.33 3.14
N THR A 76 21.56 6.33 3.95
CA THR A 76 22.06 6.16 5.32
C THR A 76 23.57 5.97 5.33
N VAL A 77 24.10 5.06 4.50
CA VAL A 77 25.55 4.80 4.41
C VAL A 77 26.29 6.05 3.93
N ALA A 78 25.76 6.76 2.93
CA ALA A 78 26.37 7.99 2.43
C ALA A 78 26.40 9.09 3.51
N LEU A 79 25.31 9.30 4.25
CA LEU A 79 25.26 10.30 5.33
C LEU A 79 26.14 9.92 6.53
N ALA A 80 26.18 8.64 6.90
CA ALA A 80 27.07 8.14 7.96
C ALA A 80 28.55 8.31 7.58
N SER A 81 28.90 8.18 6.29
CA SER A 81 30.28 8.27 5.80
C SER A 81 30.83 9.69 5.69
N ILE A 82 30.05 10.72 6.02
CA ILE A 82 30.52 12.12 5.95
C ILE A 82 31.78 12.31 6.80
N PRO A 83 32.89 12.86 6.25
CA PRO A 83 34.10 13.12 7.04
C PRO A 83 33.81 14.06 8.21
N GLY A 84 34.28 13.70 9.41
CA GLY A 84 33.99 14.46 10.65
C GLY A 84 32.71 14.02 11.37
N SER A 85 31.98 13.04 10.85
CA SER A 85 30.90 12.36 11.57
C SER A 85 31.46 11.28 12.53
N VAL A 86 30.73 10.92 13.60
CA VAL A 86 30.97 9.80 14.54
C VAL A 86 31.31 8.46 13.85
N PHE A 87 30.67 8.13 12.72
CA PHE A 87 31.00 6.92 11.93
C PHE A 87 31.74 7.26 10.63
N GLY A 88 32.10 8.54 10.46
CA GLY A 88 32.74 9.07 9.27
C GLY A 88 34.15 8.53 9.16
N LEU A 89 34.51 8.08 7.97
CA LEU A 89 35.89 7.73 7.69
C LEU A 89 36.69 9.03 7.41
N PRO A 90 37.99 9.08 7.80
CA PRO A 90 38.83 10.24 7.50
C PRO A 90 38.95 10.50 5.99
N ASP A 91 38.84 9.43 5.20
CA ASP A 91 38.93 9.49 3.75
C ASP A 91 37.62 9.94 3.12
N ARG A 92 37.65 11.13 2.50
CA ARG A 92 36.54 11.70 1.75
C ARG A 92 36.14 10.86 0.54
N SER A 93 37.04 10.04 -0.01
CA SER A 93 36.76 9.21 -1.18
C SER A 93 35.56 8.27 -0.94
N VAL A 94 35.41 7.73 0.27
CA VAL A 94 34.33 6.80 0.61
C VAL A 94 32.98 7.49 0.56
N TYR A 95 32.87 8.69 1.14
CA TYR A 95 31.65 9.50 1.04
C TYR A 95 31.26 9.77 -0.42
N GLU A 96 32.23 10.17 -1.25
CA GLU A 96 32.00 10.49 -2.66
C GLU A 96 31.51 9.25 -3.45
N ILE A 97 32.11 8.08 -3.22
CA ILE A 97 31.69 6.82 -3.83
C ILE A 97 30.27 6.46 -3.39
N MET A 98 29.96 6.51 -2.10
CA MET A 98 28.63 6.16 -1.58
C MET A 98 27.54 7.13 -2.06
N ARG A 99 27.87 8.42 -2.14
CA ARG A 99 27.00 9.45 -2.70
C ARG A 99 26.71 9.17 -4.18
N ALA A 100 27.74 8.90 -4.98
CA ALA A 100 27.57 8.54 -6.39
C ALA A 100 26.73 7.25 -6.55
N ALA A 101 26.98 6.24 -5.71
CA ALA A 101 26.24 4.99 -5.71
C ALA A 101 24.77 5.15 -5.28
N THR A 102 24.39 6.24 -4.61
CA THR A 102 22.99 6.54 -4.25
C THR A 102 22.17 7.00 -5.46
N LEU A 103 22.79 7.66 -6.45
CA LEU A 103 22.13 8.20 -7.64
C LEU A 103 21.30 7.16 -8.45
N PRO A 104 21.82 5.96 -8.78
CA PRO A 104 21.01 4.95 -9.48
C PRO A 104 19.79 4.51 -8.68
N PHE A 105 19.87 4.46 -7.35
CA PHE A 105 18.71 4.12 -6.51
C PHE A 105 17.68 5.25 -6.46
N ILE A 106 18.10 6.52 -6.52
CA ILE A 106 17.20 7.65 -6.70
C ILE A 106 16.47 7.54 -8.04
N ALA A 107 17.19 7.26 -9.13
CA ALA A 107 16.58 7.09 -10.45
C ALA A 107 15.57 5.92 -10.46
N TRP A 108 15.92 4.81 -9.80
CA TRP A 108 15.01 3.66 -9.65
C TRP A 108 13.77 4.00 -8.83
N LEU A 109 13.93 4.73 -7.73
CA LEU A 109 12.82 5.22 -6.91
C LEU A 109 11.87 6.12 -7.72
N ILE A 110 12.42 7.08 -8.46
CA ILE A 110 11.64 7.96 -9.34
C ILE A 110 10.88 7.14 -10.39
N TYR A 111 11.54 6.15 -11.01
CA TYR A 111 10.89 5.27 -11.98
C TYR A 111 9.69 4.52 -11.39
N VAL A 112 9.83 3.92 -10.19
CA VAL A 112 8.71 3.20 -9.55
C VAL A 112 7.59 4.13 -9.09
N MET A 113 7.92 5.37 -8.72
CA MET A 113 6.93 6.41 -8.40
C MET A 113 6.15 6.83 -9.64
N VAL A 114 6.83 7.16 -10.74
CA VAL A 114 6.18 7.58 -12.00
C VAL A 114 5.31 6.48 -12.58
N THR A 115 5.74 5.22 -12.48
CA THR A 115 4.96 4.06 -12.92
C THR A 115 3.86 3.63 -11.93
N LYS A 116 3.63 4.40 -10.86
CA LYS A 116 2.62 4.14 -9.80
C LYS A 116 2.74 2.75 -9.16
N LYS A 117 3.94 2.16 -9.16
CA LYS A 117 4.21 0.84 -8.55
C LYS A 117 4.33 0.89 -7.02
N VAL A 118 4.37 2.10 -6.45
CA VAL A 118 4.38 2.37 -5.00
C VAL A 118 2.99 2.63 -4.42
N LYS A 119 1.96 2.73 -5.27
CA LYS A 119 0.64 3.19 -4.88
C LYS A 119 -0.25 2.01 -4.45
N TRP A 120 -0.86 2.12 -3.27
CA TRP A 120 -1.93 1.23 -2.83
C TRP A 120 -3.23 1.50 -3.61
N ARG A 121 -3.88 0.42 -4.08
CA ARG A 121 -5.03 0.51 -5.00
C ARG A 121 -6.39 0.28 -4.36
N GLY A 122 -6.48 0.38 -3.03
CA GLY A 122 -7.72 0.13 -2.31
C GLY A 122 -8.86 1.09 -2.69
N ARG A 123 -8.54 2.35 -3.00
CA ARG A 123 -9.54 3.32 -3.46
C ARG A 123 -10.12 2.93 -4.81
N GLU A 124 -9.27 2.50 -5.75
CA GLU A 124 -9.68 2.04 -7.07
C GLU A 124 -10.57 0.81 -6.99
N LEU A 125 -10.27 -0.13 -6.10
CA LEU A 125 -11.13 -1.30 -5.83
C LEU A 125 -12.52 -0.88 -5.34
N LEU A 126 -12.57 0.02 -4.35
CA LEU A 126 -13.83 0.49 -3.77
C LEU A 126 -14.67 1.31 -4.77
N GLU A 127 -14.05 2.06 -5.68
CA GLU A 127 -14.76 2.74 -6.78
C GLU A 127 -15.26 1.75 -7.83
N LEU A 128 -14.46 0.76 -8.24
CA LEU A 128 -14.88 -0.25 -9.20
C LEU A 128 -16.06 -1.09 -8.68
N ALA A 129 -16.02 -1.47 -7.40
CA ALA A 129 -17.10 -2.19 -6.75
C ALA A 129 -18.35 -1.33 -6.55
N ALA A 130 -18.19 -0.01 -6.39
CA ALA A 130 -19.33 0.88 -6.26
C ALA A 130 -19.99 1.23 -7.59
N ASP A 131 -19.26 1.22 -8.72
CA ASP A 131 -19.76 1.62 -10.04
C ASP A 131 -21.15 1.04 -10.41
N PRO A 132 -21.40 -0.27 -10.27
CA PRO A 132 -22.71 -0.86 -10.61
C PRO A 132 -23.80 -0.70 -9.55
N VAL A 133 -23.50 -0.11 -8.38
CA VAL A 133 -24.45 -0.04 -7.24
C VAL A 133 -25.24 1.26 -7.23
N ASP A 134 -26.57 1.15 -7.17
CA ASP A 134 -27.48 2.30 -7.12
C ASP A 134 -27.51 3.00 -5.75
N ARG A 135 -27.98 4.25 -5.74
CA ARG A 135 -28.02 5.18 -4.58
C ARG A 135 -29.15 4.91 -3.56
N LEU A 136 -29.94 3.86 -3.76
CA LEU A 136 -31.13 3.58 -2.96
C LEU A 136 -30.90 2.32 -2.13
N GLY A 137 -30.23 2.49 -0.99
CA GLY A 137 -29.75 1.38 -0.19
C GLY A 137 -30.36 1.26 1.21
N ASN A 138 -30.52 0.01 1.66
CA ASN A 138 -30.54 -0.30 3.09
C ASN A 138 -29.16 0.07 3.64
N GLY A 139 -29.09 0.94 4.66
CA GLY A 139 -27.84 1.46 5.20
C GLY A 139 -26.85 0.40 5.70
N PHE A 140 -25.70 0.85 6.20
CA PHE A 140 -24.60 0.00 6.65
C PHE A 140 -24.99 -1.12 7.62
N THR A 141 -24.37 -2.31 7.46
CA THR A 141 -24.43 -3.41 8.43
C THR A 141 -23.05 -3.99 8.71
N GLU A 142 -22.77 -4.42 9.94
CA GLU A 142 -21.44 -4.92 10.35
C GLU A 142 -21.16 -6.39 9.99
N ARG A 143 -22.11 -7.09 9.37
CA ARG A 143 -21.99 -8.54 9.15
C ARG A 143 -21.35 -8.82 7.78
N PRO A 144 -20.32 -9.70 7.72
CA PRO A 144 -19.79 -10.17 6.45
C PRO A 144 -20.88 -10.84 5.60
N ARG A 145 -20.84 -10.62 4.29
CA ARG A 145 -21.82 -11.15 3.33
C ARG A 145 -21.18 -12.21 2.44
N PRO A 146 -21.87 -13.35 2.18
CA PRO A 146 -21.43 -14.27 1.16
C PRO A 146 -21.60 -13.64 -0.23
N SER A 147 -20.61 -13.82 -1.10
CA SER A 147 -20.61 -13.26 -2.46
C SER A 147 -20.57 -14.32 -3.56
N GLY A 148 -20.80 -15.60 -3.22
CA GLY A 148 -20.85 -16.70 -4.17
C GLY A 148 -19.85 -17.81 -3.86
N SER A 149 -19.73 -18.76 -4.80
CA SER A 149 -18.78 -19.87 -4.77
C SER A 149 -18.07 -19.98 -6.12
N VAL A 150 -16.76 -20.22 -6.09
CA VAL A 150 -15.91 -20.35 -7.28
C VAL A 150 -15.01 -21.56 -7.11
N GLU A 151 -14.85 -22.34 -8.17
CA GLU A 151 -13.90 -23.45 -8.18
C GLU A 151 -12.50 -22.94 -8.53
N TYR A 152 -11.55 -23.15 -7.62
CA TYR A 152 -10.14 -22.86 -7.83
C TYR A 152 -9.28 -23.77 -6.96
N SER A 153 -8.04 -23.98 -7.37
CA SER A 153 -7.04 -24.70 -6.58
C SER A 153 -6.39 -23.79 -5.54
N ARG A 154 -5.86 -24.41 -4.47
CA ARG A 154 -5.06 -23.72 -3.45
C ARG A 154 -3.87 -22.95 -4.06
N ASN A 155 -3.27 -23.48 -5.12
CA ASN A 155 -2.13 -22.84 -5.79
C ASN A 155 -2.55 -21.59 -6.56
N GLU A 156 -3.71 -21.60 -7.22
CA GLU A 156 -4.23 -20.46 -7.95
C GLU A 156 -4.58 -19.29 -7.02
N ILE A 157 -5.29 -19.55 -5.92
CA ILE A 157 -5.62 -18.48 -4.97
C ILE A 157 -4.37 -17.94 -4.25
N SER A 158 -3.39 -18.82 -3.97
CA SER A 158 -2.12 -18.39 -3.38
C SER A 158 -1.29 -17.54 -4.35
N GLY A 159 -1.25 -17.92 -5.62
CA GLY A 159 -0.62 -17.14 -6.69
C GLY A 159 -1.30 -15.79 -6.91
N PHE A 160 -2.64 -15.78 -6.89
CA PHE A 160 -3.42 -14.55 -6.99
C PHE A 160 -3.16 -13.62 -5.79
N ALA A 161 -3.09 -14.18 -4.58
CA ALA A 161 -2.70 -13.43 -3.38
C ALA A 161 -1.29 -12.81 -3.50
N ASP A 162 -0.30 -13.57 -4.00
CA ASP A 162 1.06 -13.06 -4.23
C ASP A 162 1.07 -11.94 -5.27
N PHE A 163 0.30 -12.09 -6.35
CA PHE A 163 0.12 -11.06 -7.37
C PHE A 163 -0.49 -9.80 -6.77
N CYS A 164 -1.60 -9.91 -6.04
CA CYS A 164 -2.27 -8.78 -5.42
C CYS A 164 -1.36 -8.04 -4.42
N GLY A 165 -0.63 -8.77 -3.57
CA GLY A 165 0.32 -8.19 -2.62
C GLY A 165 1.46 -7.45 -3.30
N ARG A 166 2.07 -8.07 -4.33
CA ARG A 166 3.20 -7.49 -5.08
C ARG A 166 2.83 -6.19 -5.79
N HIS A 167 1.61 -6.11 -6.29
CA HIS A 167 1.09 -4.96 -7.02
C HIS A 167 0.33 -3.95 -6.12
N LEU A 168 0.38 -4.13 -4.80
CA LEU A 168 -0.28 -3.28 -3.80
C LEU A 168 -1.78 -3.10 -4.07
N ILE A 169 -2.41 -4.15 -4.60
CA ILE A 169 -3.87 -4.19 -4.83
C ILE A 169 -4.58 -4.36 -3.49
N VAL A 170 -4.12 -5.35 -2.71
CA VAL A 170 -4.54 -5.62 -1.33
C VAL A 170 -3.35 -6.15 -0.52
N LEU A 171 -3.52 -6.24 0.80
CA LEU A 171 -2.60 -6.95 1.68
C LEU A 171 -3.16 -8.36 1.97
N PRO A 172 -2.52 -9.43 1.47
CA PRO A 172 -2.96 -10.78 1.76
C PRO A 172 -2.69 -11.15 3.23
N HIS A 173 -3.68 -11.74 3.88
CA HIS A 173 -3.55 -12.38 5.19
C HIS A 173 -3.97 -13.85 5.05
N ARG A 174 -3.03 -14.76 5.33
CA ARG A 174 -3.19 -16.19 5.08
C ARG A 174 -3.47 -16.91 6.38
N GLU A 175 -4.58 -17.64 6.42
CA GLU A 175 -4.91 -18.57 7.48
C GLU A 175 -4.81 -20.01 6.96
N SER A 176 -5.04 -21.00 7.84
CA SER A 176 -4.88 -22.42 7.50
C SER A 176 -5.89 -22.94 6.48
N ASP A 177 -7.07 -22.34 6.40
CA ASP A 177 -8.22 -22.78 5.60
C ASP A 177 -8.73 -21.71 4.61
N ARG A 178 -8.22 -20.48 4.69
CA ARG A 178 -8.71 -19.34 3.91
C ARG A 178 -7.66 -18.25 3.71
N ILE A 179 -7.90 -17.36 2.75
CA ILE A 179 -7.07 -16.18 2.49
C ILE A 179 -7.95 -14.93 2.48
N TYR A 180 -7.57 -13.95 3.31
CA TYR A 180 -8.15 -12.62 3.34
C TYR A 180 -7.36 -11.66 2.46
N PHE A 181 -8.07 -10.93 1.62
CA PHE A 181 -7.57 -9.87 0.75
C PHE A 181 -7.97 -8.54 1.39
N VAL A 182 -7.12 -8.03 2.29
CA VAL A 182 -7.40 -6.80 3.06
C VAL A 182 -7.18 -5.57 2.18
N ILE A 183 -8.23 -4.78 2.00
CA ILE A 183 -8.24 -3.58 1.17
C ILE A 183 -7.59 -2.45 1.96
N ILE A 184 -6.50 -1.90 1.43
CA ILE A 184 -5.75 -0.80 2.06
C ILE A 184 -5.81 0.43 1.15
N ARG A 185 -6.24 1.55 1.73
CA ARG A 185 -6.19 2.87 1.10
C ARG A 185 -4.87 3.58 1.44
N MET A 186 -4.47 4.50 0.57
CA MET A 186 -3.33 5.39 0.84
C MET A 186 -3.57 6.19 2.14
N GLY A 187 -2.51 6.38 2.92
CA GLY A 187 -2.54 6.96 4.27
C GLY A 187 -2.83 5.97 5.40
N LYS A 188 -3.39 4.78 5.13
CA LYS A 188 -3.63 3.74 6.16
C LYS A 188 -2.55 2.64 6.15
N GLU A 189 -1.72 2.55 5.11
CA GLU A 189 -0.79 1.44 4.87
C GLU A 189 0.19 1.19 6.01
N PHE A 190 0.72 2.25 6.63
CA PHE A 190 1.74 2.14 7.68
C PHE A 190 1.24 1.32 8.87
N PHE A 191 -0.01 1.55 9.27
CA PHE A 191 -0.60 0.87 10.41
C PHE A 191 -0.81 -0.63 10.14
N HIS A 192 -1.23 -0.98 8.91
CA HIS A 192 -1.44 -2.38 8.53
C HIS A 192 -0.12 -3.13 8.30
N LEU A 193 0.91 -2.46 7.76
CA LEU A 193 2.19 -3.09 7.42
C LEU A 193 3.07 -3.32 8.63
N TRP A 194 3.04 -2.42 9.62
CA TRP A 194 3.94 -2.50 10.78
C TRP A 194 3.31 -3.17 12.01
N ASN A 195 2.02 -3.53 11.95
CA ASN A 195 1.34 -4.30 12.99
C ASN A 195 0.77 -5.63 12.44
N PRO A 196 1.57 -6.70 12.37
CA PRO A 196 1.15 -7.98 11.77
C PRO A 196 0.11 -8.75 12.61
N GLY A 197 0.03 -8.53 13.92
CA GLY A 197 -0.94 -9.16 14.82
C GLY A 197 -2.23 -8.38 14.98
N ARG A 198 -2.49 -7.40 14.11
CA ARG A 198 -3.68 -6.57 14.18
C ARG A 198 -4.92 -7.40 13.83
N ASP A 199 -5.99 -7.15 14.58
CA ASP A 199 -7.33 -7.62 14.25
C ASP A 199 -7.83 -7.00 12.93
N ILE A 200 -7.96 -7.83 11.91
CA ILE A 200 -8.46 -7.48 10.57
C ILE A 200 -10.00 -7.53 10.47
N SER A 201 -10.71 -7.97 11.51
CA SER A 201 -12.17 -8.11 11.48
C SER A 201 -12.90 -6.79 11.20
N ARG A 202 -12.28 -5.67 11.62
CA ARG A 202 -12.79 -4.31 11.42
C ARG A 202 -12.38 -3.66 10.11
N ASP A 203 -11.53 -4.32 9.32
CA ASP A 203 -11.06 -3.82 8.04
C ASP A 203 -11.99 -4.23 6.89
N SER A 204 -11.88 -3.56 5.76
CA SER A 204 -12.51 -4.01 4.52
C SER A 204 -11.67 -5.15 3.92
N TRP A 205 -12.30 -6.29 3.64
CA TRP A 205 -11.63 -7.46 3.10
C TRP A 205 -12.56 -8.31 2.23
N VAL A 206 -11.95 -9.07 1.32
CA VAL A 206 -12.60 -10.19 0.62
C VAL A 206 -11.90 -11.49 1.05
N CYS A 207 -12.64 -12.50 1.45
CA CYS A 207 -12.12 -13.77 1.92
C CYS A 207 -12.52 -14.89 0.97
N PHE A 208 -11.53 -15.68 0.60
CA PHE A 208 -11.63 -16.88 -0.22
C PHE A 208 -11.26 -18.07 0.66
N ASP A 209 -12.21 -18.97 0.96
CA ASP A 209 -11.90 -20.22 1.66
C ASP A 209 -11.49 -21.33 0.70
N PHE A 210 -10.76 -22.34 1.17
CA PHE A 210 -10.32 -23.42 0.29
C PHE A 210 -11.45 -24.37 -0.17
N GLU A 211 -12.68 -24.14 0.28
CA GLU A 211 -13.89 -24.81 -0.22
C GLU A 211 -14.55 -24.05 -1.39
N GLY A 212 -14.01 -22.89 -1.75
CA GLY A 212 -14.46 -22.08 -2.88
C GLY A 212 -15.47 -21.00 -2.52
N LYS A 213 -15.87 -20.85 -1.25
CA LYS A 213 -16.80 -19.81 -0.81
C LYS A 213 -16.10 -18.46 -0.73
N VAL A 214 -16.81 -17.44 -1.19
CA VAL A 214 -16.38 -16.05 -1.12
C VAL A 214 -17.21 -15.31 -0.09
N SER A 215 -16.56 -14.55 0.79
CA SER A 215 -17.21 -13.66 1.73
C SER A 215 -16.56 -12.29 1.73
N VAL A 216 -17.34 -11.25 2.00
CA VAL A 216 -16.93 -9.86 1.89
C VAL A 216 -17.32 -9.11 3.15
N ASN A 217 -16.40 -8.26 3.61
CA ASN A 217 -16.66 -7.29 4.66
C ASN A 217 -16.20 -5.92 4.18
N ILE A 218 -17.04 -4.91 4.36
CA ILE A 218 -16.67 -3.51 4.12
C ILE A 218 -16.74 -2.83 5.48
N SER A 219 -15.64 -2.22 5.90
CA SER A 219 -15.58 -1.53 7.18
C SER A 219 -16.52 -0.34 7.20
N ARG A 220 -17.00 0.00 8.40
CA ARG A 220 -17.79 1.22 8.63
C ARG A 220 -17.06 2.46 8.11
N ASP A 221 -15.76 2.54 8.38
CA ASP A 221 -14.90 3.66 7.98
C ASP A 221 -14.81 3.80 6.46
N ASP A 222 -14.78 2.71 5.71
CA ASP A 222 -14.73 2.78 4.24
C ASP A 222 -16.12 2.97 3.62
N TYR A 223 -17.18 2.44 4.24
CA TYR A 223 -18.55 2.69 3.77
C TYR A 223 -18.94 4.17 3.87
N TYR A 224 -18.61 4.85 4.96
CA TYR A 224 -18.94 6.28 5.11
C TYR A 224 -18.11 7.23 4.24
N GLU A 225 -17.15 6.71 3.48
CA GLU A 225 -16.40 7.49 2.49
C GLU A 225 -17.15 7.62 1.17
N TYR A 226 -18.20 6.82 0.93
CA TYR A 226 -19.10 7.03 -0.18
C TYR A 226 -19.88 8.34 0.02
N ARG A 227 -20.14 9.05 -1.08
CA ARG A 227 -20.90 10.32 -1.08
C ARG A 227 -22.38 10.09 -0.90
N ASP A 228 -22.86 8.99 -1.46
CA ASP A 228 -24.25 8.56 -1.46
C ASP A 228 -24.38 7.30 -0.60
N ASP A 229 -25.54 7.09 0.02
CA ASP A 229 -25.84 5.87 0.76
C ASP A 229 -26.08 4.72 -0.24
N LEU A 230 -25.02 3.96 -0.51
CA LEU A 230 -25.07 2.80 -1.39
C LEU A 230 -25.72 1.62 -0.69
N GLU A 231 -26.43 0.78 -1.45
CA GLU A 231 -26.99 -0.47 -0.93
C GLU A 231 -25.87 -1.42 -0.48
N PHE A 232 -25.74 -1.60 0.84
CA PHE A 232 -24.59 -2.28 1.44
C PHE A 232 -24.44 -3.72 0.92
N ASP A 233 -25.55 -4.45 0.81
CA ASP A 233 -25.53 -5.85 0.36
C ASP A 233 -25.09 -5.97 -1.11
N LYS A 234 -25.56 -5.08 -1.98
CA LYS A 234 -25.11 -5.02 -3.39
C LYS A 234 -23.67 -4.58 -3.52
N LEU A 235 -23.21 -3.68 -2.66
CA LEU A 235 -21.81 -3.26 -2.64
C LEU A 235 -20.88 -4.40 -2.23
N CYS A 236 -21.24 -5.17 -1.20
CA CYS A 236 -20.51 -6.36 -0.80
C CYS A 236 -20.51 -7.41 -1.92
N ALA A 237 -21.66 -7.68 -2.55
CA ALA A 237 -21.75 -8.61 -3.66
C ALA A 237 -20.88 -8.17 -4.86
N SER A 238 -21.00 -6.89 -5.26
CA SER A 238 -20.21 -6.36 -6.38
C SER A 238 -18.70 -6.37 -6.10
N LEU A 239 -18.29 -6.19 -4.85
CA LEU A 239 -16.88 -6.28 -4.47
C LEU A 239 -16.38 -7.73 -4.54
N GLY A 240 -17.17 -8.70 -4.12
CA GLY A 240 -16.79 -10.11 -4.26
C GLY A 240 -16.73 -10.54 -5.73
N ASP A 241 -17.73 -10.16 -6.53
CA ASP A 241 -17.76 -10.42 -7.98
C ASP A 241 -16.52 -9.84 -8.69
N LEU A 242 -16.11 -8.63 -8.31
CA LEU A 242 -14.89 -8.00 -8.83
C LEU A 242 -13.64 -8.85 -8.56
N PHE A 243 -13.52 -9.41 -7.34
CA PHE A 243 -12.38 -10.26 -6.98
C PHE A 243 -12.44 -11.62 -7.66
N VAL A 244 -13.63 -12.19 -7.86
CA VAL A 244 -13.82 -13.41 -8.66
C VAL A 244 -13.36 -13.18 -10.09
N GLU A 245 -13.77 -12.08 -10.71
CA GLU A 245 -13.34 -11.74 -12.08
C GLU A 245 -11.81 -11.51 -12.15
N PHE A 246 -11.21 -10.91 -11.12
CA PHE A 246 -9.76 -10.75 -11.03
C PHE A 246 -9.03 -12.08 -10.88
N LEU A 247 -9.58 -13.01 -10.10
CA LEU A 247 -9.04 -14.35 -9.97
C LEU A 247 -9.08 -15.09 -11.31
N GLU A 248 -10.21 -15.05 -12.03
CA GLU A 248 -10.35 -15.63 -13.37
C GLU A 248 -9.37 -15.04 -14.38
N MET A 249 -9.17 -13.71 -14.34
CA MET A 249 -8.15 -13.06 -15.16
C MET A 249 -6.74 -13.52 -14.81
N HIS A 250 -6.45 -13.71 -13.52
CA HIS A 250 -5.13 -14.19 -13.07
C HIS A 250 -4.87 -15.64 -13.51
N THR A 251 -5.82 -16.55 -13.31
CA THR A 251 -5.70 -17.96 -13.75
C THR A 251 -5.56 -18.06 -15.27
N SER A 252 -6.23 -17.16 -16.01
CA SER A 252 -6.12 -17.02 -17.47
C SER A 252 -4.85 -16.29 -17.94
N ARG A 253 -3.93 -15.93 -17.04
CA ARG A 253 -2.69 -15.16 -17.32
C ARG A 253 -2.92 -13.78 -17.97
N GLN A 254 -4.04 -13.13 -17.66
CA GLN A 254 -4.43 -11.81 -18.15
C GLN A 254 -4.24 -10.72 -17.08
N GLU A 255 -3.24 -10.85 -16.22
CA GLU A 255 -2.94 -9.94 -15.11
C GLU A 255 -2.83 -8.47 -15.51
N THR A 256 -2.34 -8.19 -16.73
CA THR A 256 -2.26 -6.84 -17.28
C THR A 256 -3.63 -6.16 -17.37
N ARG A 257 -4.70 -6.92 -17.65
CA ARG A 257 -6.07 -6.40 -17.69
C ARG A 257 -6.56 -5.94 -16.34
N ILE A 258 -6.17 -6.63 -15.26
CA ILE A 258 -6.48 -6.25 -13.88
C ILE A 258 -5.87 -4.86 -13.59
N ILE A 259 -4.58 -4.71 -13.91
CA ILE A 259 -3.86 -3.44 -13.70
C ILE A 259 -4.45 -2.33 -14.57
N ASP A 260 -4.79 -2.61 -15.82
CA ASP A 260 -5.41 -1.64 -16.73
C ASP A 260 -6.78 -1.18 -16.23
N ARG A 261 -7.60 -2.09 -15.70
CA ARG A 261 -8.91 -1.75 -15.13
C ARG A 261 -8.77 -0.87 -13.90
N LEU A 262 -7.82 -1.17 -13.02
CA LEU A 262 -7.50 -0.32 -11.87
C LEU A 262 -6.99 1.06 -12.32
N ASN A 263 -6.15 1.12 -13.35
CA ASN A 263 -5.60 2.38 -13.88
C ASN A 263 -6.67 3.25 -14.59
N LYS A 264 -7.77 2.67 -15.08
CA LYS A 264 -8.88 3.42 -15.70
C LYS A 264 -9.65 4.25 -14.68
N VAL A 265 -9.63 3.87 -13.41
CA VAL A 265 -10.22 4.67 -12.33
C VAL A 265 -9.38 5.93 -12.16
N ARG A 266 -9.98 7.09 -12.42
CA ARG A 266 -9.29 8.39 -12.30
C ARG A 266 -9.20 8.80 -10.83
N THR A 267 -8.19 8.29 -10.13
CA THR A 267 -7.84 8.68 -8.77
C THR A 267 -6.63 9.63 -8.76
N GLY A 268 -6.50 10.42 -7.68
CA GLY A 268 -5.33 11.26 -7.45
C GLY A 268 -4.08 10.44 -7.19
N TRP A 269 -2.91 11.08 -7.21
CA TRP A 269 -1.64 10.41 -6.91
C TRP A 269 -1.51 10.00 -5.43
N PHE A 270 -2.19 10.72 -4.54
CA PHE A 270 -2.14 10.52 -3.08
C PHE A 270 -3.45 9.96 -2.50
N SER A 271 -4.38 9.51 -3.35
CA SER A 271 -5.71 8.98 -2.96
C SER A 271 -5.79 7.47 -3.07
#